data_AF-X1NJJ3-F1
#
_entry.id   AF-X1NJJ3-F1
#
_cell.length_a   1.000
_cell.length_b   1.000
_cell.length_c   1.000
_cell.angle_alpha   90.00
_cell.angle_beta   90.00
_cell.angle_gamma   90.00
#
_symmetry.space_group_name_H-M   'P 1'
#
loop_
_entity.id
_entity.type
_entity.pdbx_description
1 polymer ?
#
loop_
_entity_poly.entity_id
_entity_poly.type
_entity_poly.pdbx_seq_one_letter_code
_entity_poly.pdbx_strand_id
1 'polypeptide(L)' 'MDEREVKRLAVFAGNGRLPRIALKNAARLGFDVLVIALTDQAKEQTADSGFPTERVSLGKVGFCM' A
#
# COMPACT_ATOMS: atom_id res chain seq x y z
N MET A 1 -11.51 -17.48 -20.98
CA MET A 1 -11.15 -16.76 -19.74
C MET A 1 -10.22 -15.65 -20.16
N ASP A 2 -10.61 -14.40 -19.92
CA ASP A 2 -9.89 -13.21 -20.37
C ASP A 2 -8.65 -13.04 -19.47
N GLU A 3 -7.47 -13.44 -19.95
CA GLU A 3 -6.18 -13.31 -19.26
C GLU A 3 -5.76 -11.83 -19.23
N ARG A 4 -6.52 -10.99 -18.52
CA ARG A 4 -6.09 -9.61 -18.28
C ARG A 4 -4.94 -9.65 -17.29
N GLU A 5 -3.80 -9.13 -17.73
CA GLU A 5 -2.61 -8.95 -16.90
C GLU A 5 -2.99 -8.18 -15.62
N VAL A 6 -2.95 -8.87 -14.48
CA VAL A 6 -3.20 -8.25 -13.17
C VAL A 6 -1.96 -7.45 -12.80
N LYS A 7 -2.11 -6.13 -12.78
CA LYS A 7 -1.02 -5.22 -12.43
C LYS A 7 -0.89 -5.12 -10.91
N ARG A 8 0.33 -5.26 -10.40
CA ARG A 8 0.65 -5.14 -8.98
C ARG A 8 1.06 -3.72 -8.62
N LEU A 9 0.60 -3.22 -7.48
CA LEU A 9 0.97 -1.91 -6.96
C LEU A 9 1.35 -2.02 -5.47
N ALA A 10 2.58 -1.65 -5.15
CA ALA A 10 3.02 -1.46 -3.78
C ALA A 10 2.87 0.03 -3.39
N VAL A 11 2.22 0.31 -2.26
CA VAL A 11 2.02 1.68 -1.76
C VAL A 11 2.74 1.83 -0.42
N PHE A 12 3.83 2.61 -0.43
CA PHE A 12 4.51 3.03 0.80
C PHE A 12 3.70 4.12 1.47
N ALA A 13 3.07 3.78 2.59
CA ALA A 13 2.00 4.56 3.16
C ALA A 13 2.40 5.13 4.53
N GLY A 14 2.61 6.45 4.56
CA GLY A 14 2.66 7.24 5.80
C GLY A 14 1.26 7.74 6.22
N ASN A 15 1.21 8.80 7.02
CA ASN A 15 -0.04 9.38 7.58
C ASN A 15 -0.84 10.33 6.67
N GLY A 16 -0.48 10.44 5.39
CA GLY A 16 -1.08 11.42 4.48
C GLY A 16 -2.45 10.99 3.93
N ARG A 17 -3.18 11.96 3.34
CA ARG A 17 -4.38 11.66 2.54
C ARG A 17 -4.05 11.00 1.20
N LEU A 18 -2.84 11.19 0.70
CA LEU A 18 -2.41 10.68 -0.60
C LEU A 18 -2.42 9.15 -0.68
N PRO A 19 -1.81 8.39 0.26
CA PRO A 19 -1.91 6.93 0.26
C PRO A 19 -3.37 6.43 0.27
N ARG A 20 -4.26 7.06 1.04
CA ARG A 20 -5.68 6.68 1.08
C ARG A 20 -6.37 6.83 -0.28
N ILE A 21 -6.12 7.95 -0.96
CA ILE A 21 -6.68 8.20 -2.30
C ILE A 21 -6.10 7.22 -3.32
N ALA A 22 -4.79 6.95 -3.26
CA ALA A 22 -4.14 5.98 -4.14
C ALA A 22 -4.73 4.57 -3.98
N LEU A 23 -4.86 4.08 -2.74
CA LEU A 23 -5.41 2.76 -2.44
C LEU A 23 -6.86 2.59 -2.91
N LYS A 24 -7.71 3.59 -2.65
CA LYS A 24 -9.11 3.57 -3.09
C LYS A 24 -9.25 3.48 -4.62
N ASN A 25 -8.38 4.17 -5.36
CA ASN A 25 -8.43 4.14 -6.82
C ASN A 25 -7.77 2.88 -7.40
N ALA A 26 -6.66 2.41 -6.83
CA ALA A 26 -5.98 1.20 -7.29
C ALA A 26 -6.90 -0.03 -7.26
N ALA A 27 -7.67 -0.22 -6.19
CA ALA A 27 -8.66 -1.30 -6.11
C ALA A 27 -9.77 -1.17 -7.16
N ARG A 28 -10.26 0.05 -7.41
CA ARG A 28 -11.29 0.29 -8.45
C ARG A 28 -10.79 0.01 -9.86
N LEU A 29 -9.48 0.13 -10.07
CA LEU A 29 -8.82 -0.15 -11.33
C LEU A 29 -8.39 -1.62 -11.47
N GLY A 30 -8.65 -2.46 -10.46
CA GLY A 30 -8.35 -3.89 -10.50
C GLY A 30 -6.87 -4.23 -10.25
N PHE A 31 -6.11 -3.34 -9.61
CA PHE A 31 -4.75 -3.67 -9.20
C PHE A 31 -4.75 -4.66 -8.03
N ASP A 32 -3.75 -5.55 -8.02
CA ASP A 32 -3.36 -6.32 -6.86
C ASP A 32 -2.46 -5.44 -5.97
N VAL A 33 -2.97 -5.04 -4.81
CA VAL A 33 -2.40 -3.95 -4.00
C VAL A 33 -1.75 -4.50 -2.73
N LEU A 34 -0.50 -4.09 -2.49
CA LEU A 34 0.23 -4.31 -1.24
C LEU A 34 0.50 -2.96 -0.56
N VAL A 35 0.17 -2.84 0.72
CA VAL A 35 0.49 -1.65 1.52
C VAL A 35 1.78 -1.90 2.31
N ILE A 36 2.70 -0.95 2.27
CA ILE A 36 3.90 -0.95 3.11
C ILE A 36 3.77 0.22 4.08
N ALA A 37 3.27 -0.06 5.27
CA ALA A 37 3.03 0.93 6.32
C ALA A 37 4.34 1.26 7.05
N LEU A 38 4.72 2.54 7.02
CA LEU A 38 5.96 3.02 7.64
C LEU A 38 5.76 3.22 9.14
N THR A 39 6.26 2.32 9.99
CA THR A 39 5.92 2.27 11.43
C THR A 39 6.23 3.56 12.20
N ASP A 40 7.26 4.29 11.77
CA ASP A 40 7.69 5.53 12.43
C ASP A 40 6.83 6.75 12.04
N GLN A 41 5.98 6.60 11.02
CA GLN A 41 5.26 7.67 10.34
C GLN A 41 3.79 7.33 10.06
N ALA A 42 3.33 6.10 10.29
CA ALA A 42 1.98 5.62 10.04
C ALA A 42 1.26 5.38 11.38
N LYS A 43 0.19 6.13 11.61
CA LYS A 43 -0.85 5.88 12.61
C LYS A 43 -1.69 4.69 12.13
N GLU A 44 -2.42 4.07 13.05
CA GLU A 44 -3.28 2.89 12.83
C GLU A 44 -4.16 2.96 11.57
N GLN A 45 -4.57 4.17 11.17
CA GLN A 45 -5.44 4.44 10.02
C GLN A 45 -4.98 3.92 8.66
N THR A 46 -3.69 3.65 8.47
CA THR A 46 -3.15 3.12 7.21
C THR A 46 -3.10 1.58 7.23
N ALA A 47 -2.99 0.99 8.43
CA ALA A 47 -3.05 -0.45 8.62
C ALA A 47 -4.47 -1.01 8.44
N ASP A 48 -5.50 -0.21 8.73
CA ASP A 48 -6.92 -0.57 8.54
C ASP A 48 -7.43 -0.33 7.09
N SER A 49 -6.54 -0.35 6.10
CA SER A 49 -6.90 -0.05 4.72
C SER A 49 -7.71 -1.15 4.01
N GLY A 50 -7.82 -2.34 4.62
CA GLY A 50 -8.49 -3.51 4.04
C GLY A 50 -7.65 -4.24 2.97
N PHE A 51 -6.40 -3.83 2.76
CA PHE A 51 -5.45 -4.48 1.86
C PHE A 51 -4.38 -5.24 2.64
N PRO A 52 -3.74 -6.26 2.03
CA PRO A 52 -2.52 -6.86 2.56
C PRO A 52 -1.52 -5.76 2.94
N THR A 53 -1.05 -5.78 4.19
CA THR A 53 -0.23 -4.71 4.76
C THR A 53 1.00 -5.27 5.45
N GLU A 54 2.17 -4.87 4.98
CA GLU A 54 3.46 -5.08 5.63
C GLU A 54 3.85 -3.85 6.44
N ARG A 55 4.49 -4.06 7.58
CA ARG A 55 4.95 -2.97 8.46
C ARG A 55 6.47 -2.89 8.44
N VAL A 56 7.00 -1.71 8.11
CA VAL A 56 8.43 -1.50 7.93
C VAL A 56 8.85 -0.21 8.60
N SER A 57 9.97 -0.20 9.33
CA SER A 57 10.56 1.06 9.84
C SER A 57 11.16 1.86 8.67
N LEU A 58 11.07 3.19 8.73
CA LEU A 58 11.55 4.07 7.65
C LEU A 58 13.03 3.81 7.33
N GLY A 59 13.85 3.58 8.37
CA GLY A 59 15.27 3.25 8.23
C GLY A 59 15.54 1.90 7.54
N LYS A 60 14.51 1.07 7.33
CA LYS A 60 14.62 -0.24 6.68
C LYS A 60 13.97 -0.30 5.29
N VAL A 61 13.42 0.80 4.77
CA VAL A 61 12.78 0.83 3.44
C VAL A 61 13.72 0.40 2.31
N GLY A 62 15.02 0.72 2.43
CA GLY A 62 16.03 0.29 1.45
C GLY A 62 16.25 -1.23 1.39
N PHE A 63 15.77 -2.01 2.37
CA PHE A 63 15.80 -3.48 2.34
C PHE A 63 14.53 -4.09 1.74
N CYS A 64 13.53 -3.27 1.40
CA CYS A 64 12.25 -3.70 0.82
C CYS A 64 12.14 -3.44 -0.69
N MET A 65 13.18 -2.85 -1.30
CA MET A 65 13.33 -2.64 -2.74
C MET A 65 14.35 -3.63 -3.30
#